data_AF-A0A673CDZ0-F1
#
_entry.id   AF-A0A673CDZ0-F1
#
_cell.length_a   1.000
_cell.length_b   1.000
_cell.length_c   1.000
_cell.angle_alpha   90.00
_cell.angle_beta   90.00
_cell.angle_gamma   90.00
#
_symmetry.space_group_name_H-M   'P 1'
#
loop_
_entity.id
_entity.type
_entity.pdbx_description
1 polymer ?
#
loop_
_entity_poly.entity_id
_entity_poly.type
_entity_poly.pdbx_seq_one_letter_code
_entity_poly.pdbx_strand_id
1 'polypeptide(L)'
;SGTDMTESLYKTCGNKDICTNIHITGLDMPSAVQNLRDPDPNVQVIGAAYIQHECYNDADAKNEVRRCKGITELVKLFNSESQEVQRYATGATRNLIFENMDNKVALIEEGGIPQLVEALKEPDDELQKNITGIFWNLSSKDTLKEKLAKETLPELTERILIPLSGSDDSDSLHQSPSEADIFYNTTGCLRNLSSVNEKTRQQMRETRGLVDSLVGYIRASLDERPEDKGVENAVCVLRNLSYQLYNEIPPSALTRLEGPTRAQDTGKVEAIGCFTPKSRKAKNTKKLNLSTFTEVSRVPKGMEWLWHPQIVSLYNRVLHKCEINSTTREAAAGALQNITAGDKRWAAVLSQVALEQEHMQPVLMDLLRTNSDLELRSITGLLRNLSRHARDKSDMATKVVNNLLTKLPEDGNQKEPSSEVVINICGILNNLVTCSSVAARDITFFDGLNKLVGIKNSHDNSTSKIRASKAASTQHRKHDKFNLTMMYLHCMHHNFTFTVHPSSQIIFYHLNTMGFT
;
A
#
# COMPACT_ATOMS: atom_id res chain seq x y z
N SER A 1 12.03 -10.13 -44.12
CA SER A 1 12.65 -8.89 -44.61
C SER A 1 13.43 -8.31 -43.46
N GLY A 2 14.75 -8.34 -43.56
CA GLY A 2 15.67 -8.02 -42.47
C GLY A 2 15.56 -6.56 -42.03
N THR A 3 15.18 -6.36 -40.79
CA THR A 3 15.49 -5.14 -40.04
C THR A 3 16.99 -5.11 -39.78
N ASP A 4 17.60 -4.00 -40.18
CA ASP A 4 19.03 -3.74 -40.13
C ASP A 4 19.57 -3.91 -38.70
N MET A 5 20.59 -4.77 -38.54
CA MET A 5 21.23 -5.12 -37.25
C MET A 5 21.70 -3.86 -36.49
N THR A 6 22.03 -2.81 -37.24
CA THR A 6 22.47 -1.50 -36.78
C THR A 6 21.37 -0.69 -36.09
N GLU A 7 20.10 -0.83 -36.51
CA GLU A 7 19.00 0.02 -36.05
C GLU A 7 18.37 -0.48 -34.73
N SER A 8 18.48 -1.78 -34.45
CA SER A 8 18.11 -2.39 -33.16
C SER A 8 19.18 -2.15 -32.07
N LEU A 9 20.46 -2.21 -32.45
CA LEU A 9 21.58 -1.83 -31.59
C LEU A 9 21.57 -0.33 -31.25
N TYR A 10 21.16 0.51 -32.20
CA TYR A 10 21.00 1.96 -32.02
C TYR A 10 20.00 2.31 -30.91
N LYS A 11 18.87 1.60 -30.80
CA LYS A 11 17.88 1.82 -29.73
C LYS A 11 18.36 1.37 -28.34
N THR A 12 19.38 0.51 -28.26
CA THR A 12 19.82 -0.12 -27.02
C THR A 12 21.13 0.50 -26.48
N CYS A 13 22.02 0.99 -27.34
CA CYS A 13 23.39 1.39 -26.96
C CYS A 13 23.71 2.89 -27.03
N GLY A 14 22.85 3.74 -27.61
CA GLY A 14 23.02 5.21 -27.58
C GLY A 14 24.30 5.81 -28.21
N ASN A 15 25.21 4.99 -28.75
CA ASN A 15 26.52 5.44 -29.23
C ASN A 15 26.91 4.78 -30.56
N LYS A 16 27.22 5.59 -31.58
CA LYS A 16 27.41 5.17 -32.99
C LYS A 16 28.77 4.52 -33.27
N ASP A 17 29.77 4.74 -32.42
CA ASP A 17 31.17 4.50 -32.81
C ASP A 17 31.70 3.09 -32.53
N ILE A 18 31.02 2.30 -31.68
CA ILE A 18 31.43 0.93 -31.34
C ILE A 18 30.90 -0.10 -32.37
N CYS A 19 29.88 0.28 -33.15
CA CYS A 19 29.27 -0.57 -34.19
C CYS A 19 29.99 -0.47 -35.55
N THR A 20 31.30 -0.25 -35.58
CA THR A 20 32.09 -0.40 -36.82
C THR A 20 32.26 -1.89 -37.19
N ASN A 21 31.16 -2.47 -37.68
CA ASN A 21 30.98 -3.38 -38.82
C ASN A 21 31.98 -4.52 -39.16
N ILE A 22 32.91 -4.97 -38.30
CA ILE A 22 33.82 -6.08 -38.66
C ILE A 22 33.93 -7.23 -37.63
N HIS A 23 33.55 -7.09 -36.35
CA HIS A 23 33.86 -8.12 -35.33
C HIS A 23 32.70 -8.91 -34.68
N ILE A 24 31.44 -8.59 -34.95
CA ILE A 24 30.29 -9.31 -34.31
C ILE A 24 29.75 -10.47 -35.17
N THR A 25 29.97 -10.46 -36.49
CA THR A 25 29.34 -11.40 -37.45
C THR A 25 29.91 -12.83 -37.47
N GLY A 26 30.76 -13.20 -36.51
CA GLY A 26 31.30 -14.55 -36.36
C GLY A 26 31.70 -14.92 -34.93
N LEU A 27 31.28 -14.12 -33.94
CA LEU A 27 31.52 -14.41 -32.53
C LEU A 27 30.44 -15.39 -32.04
N ASP A 28 30.84 -16.42 -31.29
CA ASP A 28 29.95 -17.34 -30.59
C ASP A 28 29.99 -17.11 -29.07
N MET A 29 29.05 -17.70 -28.33
CA MET A 29 28.95 -17.51 -26.89
C MET A 29 30.21 -17.91 -26.12
N PRO A 30 30.86 -19.08 -26.39
CA PRO A 30 32.12 -19.43 -25.75
C PRO A 30 33.24 -18.39 -25.99
N SER A 31 33.38 -17.90 -27.23
CA SER A 31 34.39 -16.89 -27.58
C SER A 31 34.08 -15.54 -26.91
N ALA A 32 32.80 -15.15 -26.86
CA ALA A 32 32.39 -13.94 -26.15
C ALA A 32 32.71 -14.00 -24.65
N VAL A 33 32.49 -15.16 -24.01
CA VAL A 33 32.89 -15.38 -22.60
C VAL A 33 34.42 -15.37 -22.45
N GLN A 34 35.17 -15.90 -23.43
CA GLN A 34 36.62 -15.84 -23.40
C GLN A 34 37.13 -14.39 -23.52
N ASN A 35 36.50 -13.55 -24.33
CA ASN A 35 36.83 -12.13 -24.47
C ASN A 35 36.67 -11.35 -23.15
N LEU A 36 35.76 -11.76 -22.25
CA LEU A 36 35.64 -11.14 -20.92
C LEU A 36 36.92 -11.29 -20.06
N ARG A 37 37.77 -12.28 -20.37
CA ARG A 37 39.02 -12.53 -19.64
C ARG A 37 40.23 -11.82 -20.24
N ASP A 38 40.05 -11.18 -21.39
CA ASP A 38 41.14 -10.50 -22.08
C ASP A 38 41.62 -9.29 -21.25
N PRO A 39 42.92 -8.99 -21.20
CA PRO A 39 43.41 -7.78 -20.54
C PRO A 39 43.00 -6.48 -21.23
N ASP A 40 42.64 -6.49 -22.52
CA ASP A 40 42.21 -5.29 -23.26
C ASP A 40 40.73 -4.96 -22.96
N PRO A 41 40.44 -3.78 -22.37
CA PRO A 41 39.07 -3.34 -22.10
C PRO A 41 38.17 -3.34 -23.35
N ASN A 42 38.72 -3.07 -24.54
CA ASN A 42 37.92 -3.05 -25.77
C ASN A 42 37.44 -4.46 -26.14
N VAL A 43 38.27 -5.47 -25.94
CA VAL A 43 37.91 -6.88 -26.16
C VAL A 43 36.87 -7.33 -25.14
N GLN A 44 37.03 -6.92 -23.87
CA GLN A 44 36.04 -7.17 -22.82
C GLN A 44 34.68 -6.55 -23.16
N VAL A 45 34.65 -5.30 -23.65
CA VAL A 45 33.43 -4.62 -24.11
C VAL A 45 32.74 -5.40 -25.23
N ILE A 46 33.49 -5.87 -26.24
CA ILE A 46 32.95 -6.68 -27.33
C ILE A 46 32.28 -7.96 -26.78
N GLY A 47 32.95 -8.66 -25.87
CA GLY A 47 32.41 -9.87 -25.23
C GLY A 47 31.12 -9.59 -24.45
N ALA A 48 31.12 -8.55 -23.61
CA ALA A 48 29.96 -8.18 -22.81
C ALA A 48 28.78 -7.67 -23.66
N ALA A 49 29.05 -6.84 -24.68
CA ALA A 49 28.04 -6.34 -25.61
C ALA A 49 27.36 -7.47 -26.39
N TYR A 50 28.14 -8.46 -26.86
CA TYR A 50 27.60 -9.65 -27.50
C TYR A 50 26.67 -10.43 -26.57
N ILE A 51 27.13 -10.72 -25.35
CA ILE A 51 26.32 -11.44 -24.34
C ILE A 51 25.03 -10.66 -24.02
N GLN A 52 25.12 -9.34 -23.88
CA GLN A 52 23.97 -8.49 -23.62
C GLN A 52 22.92 -8.59 -24.72
N HIS A 53 23.34 -8.56 -26.00
CA HIS A 53 22.45 -8.66 -27.15
C HIS A 53 21.76 -10.03 -27.21
N GLU A 54 22.54 -11.10 -27.19
CA GLU A 54 22.01 -12.47 -27.29
C GLU A 54 21.06 -12.79 -26.13
N CYS A 55 21.39 -12.35 -24.90
CA CYS A 55 20.54 -12.60 -23.74
C CYS A 55 19.28 -11.72 -23.66
N TYR A 56 19.04 -10.78 -24.59
CA TYR A 56 17.88 -9.88 -24.50
C TYR A 56 16.55 -10.65 -24.53
N ASN A 57 16.40 -11.61 -25.44
CA ASN A 57 15.18 -12.40 -25.61
C ASN A 57 15.40 -13.90 -25.89
N ASP A 58 16.62 -14.41 -25.70
CA ASP A 58 16.93 -15.82 -25.89
C ASP A 58 17.21 -16.51 -24.54
N ALA A 59 16.37 -17.50 -24.19
CA ALA A 59 16.52 -18.27 -22.95
C ALA A 59 17.66 -19.30 -23.02
N ASP A 60 17.96 -19.83 -24.21
CA ASP A 60 19.03 -20.80 -24.42
C ASP A 60 20.39 -20.09 -24.36
N ALA A 61 20.51 -18.90 -24.95
CA ALA A 61 21.70 -18.06 -24.82
C ALA A 61 22.01 -17.75 -23.34
N LYS A 62 20.98 -17.39 -22.55
CA LYS A 62 21.12 -17.18 -21.09
C LYS A 62 21.66 -18.41 -20.37
N ASN A 63 21.23 -19.61 -20.76
CA ASN A 63 21.70 -20.86 -20.18
C ASN A 63 23.13 -21.20 -20.64
N GLU A 64 23.47 -20.89 -21.88
CA GLU A 64 24.80 -21.10 -22.45
C GLU A 64 25.86 -20.24 -21.74
N VAL A 65 25.59 -18.95 -21.50
CA VAL A 65 26.49 -18.09 -20.70
C VAL A 65 26.80 -18.71 -19.34
N ARG A 66 25.78 -19.23 -18.64
CA ARG A 66 25.97 -19.90 -17.34
C ARG A 66 26.81 -21.18 -17.48
N ARG A 67 26.55 -22.01 -18.49
CA ARG A 67 27.34 -23.23 -18.77
C ARG A 67 28.80 -22.92 -19.07
N CYS A 68 29.06 -21.82 -19.77
CA CYS A 68 30.40 -21.33 -20.08
C CYS A 68 31.10 -20.61 -18.93
N LYS A 69 30.49 -20.55 -17.73
CA LYS A 69 30.99 -19.80 -16.56
C LYS A 69 31.11 -18.29 -16.80
N GLY A 70 30.31 -17.75 -17.72
CA GLY A 70 30.30 -16.32 -18.05
C GLY A 70 29.82 -15.44 -16.89
N ILE A 71 28.94 -15.93 -16.01
CA ILE A 71 28.49 -15.16 -14.82
C ILE A 71 29.68 -14.81 -13.92
N THR A 72 30.57 -15.78 -13.65
CA THR A 72 31.78 -15.54 -12.84
C THR A 72 32.68 -14.47 -13.45
N GLU A 73 32.85 -14.47 -14.77
CA GLU A 73 33.67 -13.46 -15.45
C GLU A 73 33.01 -12.08 -15.45
N LEU A 74 31.70 -12.00 -15.72
CA LEU A 74 30.94 -10.75 -15.65
C LEU A 74 31.01 -10.10 -14.26
N VAL A 75 30.91 -10.91 -13.19
CA VAL A 75 31.00 -10.39 -11.80
C VAL A 75 32.35 -9.73 -11.52
N LYS A 76 33.46 -10.26 -12.05
CA LYS A 76 34.79 -9.66 -11.90
C LYS A 76 34.90 -8.29 -12.59
N LEU A 77 34.10 -8.06 -13.63
CA LEU A 77 34.14 -6.84 -14.43
C LEU A 77 33.26 -5.70 -13.88
N PHE A 78 32.41 -5.95 -12.88
CA PHE A 78 31.55 -4.90 -12.29
C PHE A 78 32.34 -3.73 -11.70
N ASN A 79 33.56 -3.99 -11.23
CA ASN A 79 34.46 -3.00 -10.65
C ASN A 79 35.74 -2.85 -11.50
N SER A 80 35.64 -3.02 -12.82
CA SER A 80 36.74 -2.74 -13.75
C SER A 80 37.15 -1.26 -13.68
N GLU A 81 38.42 -0.95 -13.96
CA GLU A 81 38.90 0.44 -14.07
C GLU A 81 38.26 1.17 -15.26
N SER A 82 37.76 0.44 -16.26
CA SER A 82 37.04 1.02 -17.40
C SER A 82 35.55 1.10 -17.12
N GLN A 83 35.01 2.33 -17.04
CA GLN A 83 33.57 2.58 -16.90
C GLN A 83 32.75 1.95 -18.04
N GLU A 84 33.30 1.90 -19.25
CA GLU A 84 32.62 1.27 -20.38
C GLU A 84 32.45 -0.23 -20.16
N VAL A 85 33.49 -0.91 -19.69
CA VAL A 85 33.44 -2.33 -19.30
C VAL A 85 32.40 -2.54 -18.19
N GLN A 86 32.37 -1.68 -17.18
CA GLN A 86 31.38 -1.77 -16.09
C GLN A 86 29.94 -1.68 -16.64
N ARG A 87 29.65 -0.70 -17.51
CA ARG A 87 28.33 -0.49 -18.12
C ARG A 87 27.90 -1.70 -18.94
N TYR A 88 28.76 -2.22 -19.81
CA TYR A 88 28.43 -3.39 -20.64
C TYR A 88 28.33 -4.68 -19.83
N ALA A 89 29.21 -4.91 -18.85
CA ALA A 89 29.16 -6.10 -18.00
C ALA A 89 27.89 -6.15 -17.14
N THR A 90 27.48 -5.01 -16.56
CA THR A 90 26.23 -4.90 -15.81
C THR A 90 25.00 -4.95 -16.73
N GLY A 91 25.05 -4.34 -17.91
CA GLY A 91 24.00 -4.45 -18.94
C GLY A 91 23.78 -5.90 -19.39
N ALA A 92 24.85 -6.62 -19.67
CA ALA A 92 24.83 -8.04 -20.00
C ALA A 92 24.21 -8.87 -18.87
N THR A 93 24.64 -8.63 -17.63
CA THR A 93 24.12 -9.32 -16.45
C THR A 93 22.63 -9.05 -16.24
N ARG A 94 22.16 -7.81 -16.44
CA ARG A 94 20.75 -7.44 -16.29
C ARG A 94 19.85 -8.28 -17.21
N ASN A 95 20.24 -8.43 -18.48
CA ASN A 95 19.52 -9.26 -19.45
C ASN A 95 19.63 -10.75 -19.10
N LEU A 96 20.83 -11.20 -18.74
CA LEU A 96 21.14 -12.59 -18.42
C LEU A 96 20.26 -13.18 -17.31
N ILE A 97 19.95 -12.39 -16.28
CA ILE A 97 19.15 -12.84 -15.13
C ILE A 97 17.65 -12.56 -15.29
N PHE A 98 17.24 -11.82 -16.32
CA PHE A 98 15.84 -11.47 -16.52
C PHE A 98 15.02 -12.75 -16.78
N GLU A 99 14.00 -12.97 -15.96
CA GLU A 99 13.13 -14.17 -15.96
C GLU A 99 13.85 -15.53 -15.85
N ASN A 100 15.13 -15.57 -15.48
CA ASN A 100 15.90 -16.82 -15.36
C ASN A 100 16.33 -17.06 -13.90
N MET A 101 15.64 -17.98 -13.20
CA MET A 101 15.87 -18.23 -11.76
C MET A 101 17.27 -18.78 -11.49
N ASP A 102 17.72 -19.70 -12.32
CA ASP A 102 19.01 -20.36 -12.20
C ASP A 102 20.17 -19.35 -12.29
N ASN A 103 20.09 -18.42 -13.23
CA ASN A 103 21.10 -17.38 -13.40
C ASN A 103 21.08 -16.37 -12.24
N LYS A 104 19.90 -16.09 -11.66
CA LYS A 104 19.81 -15.26 -10.44
C LYS A 104 20.52 -15.92 -9.26
N VAL A 105 20.33 -17.23 -9.08
CA VAL A 105 21.00 -17.99 -8.01
C VAL A 105 22.51 -18.01 -8.24
N ALA A 106 22.95 -18.33 -9.46
CA ALA A 106 24.37 -18.33 -9.81
C ALA A 106 25.02 -16.96 -9.57
N LEU A 107 24.40 -15.86 -9.96
CA LEU A 107 24.92 -14.50 -9.70
C LEU A 107 25.14 -14.25 -8.20
N ILE A 108 24.24 -14.72 -7.34
CA ILE A 108 24.34 -14.57 -5.89
C ILE A 108 25.43 -15.48 -5.30
N GLU A 109 25.57 -16.71 -5.79
CA GLU A 109 26.59 -17.67 -5.36
C GLU A 109 27.99 -17.21 -5.72
N GLU A 110 28.16 -16.55 -6.87
CA GLU A 110 29.42 -15.96 -7.33
C GLU A 110 29.76 -14.63 -6.63
N GLY A 111 28.98 -14.21 -5.63
CA GLY A 111 29.24 -12.98 -4.87
C GLY A 111 28.88 -11.69 -5.62
N GLY A 112 27.95 -11.76 -6.58
CA GLY A 112 27.57 -10.62 -7.40
C GLY A 112 26.95 -9.45 -6.64
N ILE A 113 26.19 -9.70 -5.56
CA ILE A 113 25.54 -8.60 -4.80
C ILE A 113 26.57 -7.65 -4.18
N PRO A 114 27.57 -8.10 -3.39
CA PRO A 114 28.63 -7.21 -2.89
C PRO A 114 29.36 -6.42 -3.99
N GLN A 115 29.65 -7.05 -5.13
CA GLN A 115 30.34 -6.38 -6.24
C GLN A 115 29.48 -5.30 -6.89
N LEU A 116 28.18 -5.54 -7.07
CA LEU A 116 27.22 -4.55 -7.57
C LEU A 116 27.01 -3.40 -6.59
N VAL A 117 27.02 -3.69 -5.28
CA VAL A 117 26.93 -2.66 -4.24
C VAL A 117 28.17 -1.76 -4.23
N GLU A 118 29.36 -2.31 -4.47
CA GLU A 118 30.58 -1.50 -4.65
C GLU A 118 30.48 -0.62 -5.90
N ALA A 119 30.13 -1.21 -7.04
CA ALA A 119 30.00 -0.49 -8.31
C ALA A 119 28.93 0.62 -8.28
N LEU A 120 27.90 0.49 -7.44
CA LEU A 120 26.86 1.51 -7.26
C LEU A 120 27.41 2.84 -6.73
N LYS A 121 28.60 2.84 -6.11
CA LYS A 121 29.24 4.05 -5.57
C LYS A 121 29.79 4.96 -6.66
N GLU A 122 29.99 4.44 -7.87
CA GLU A 122 30.44 5.23 -9.01
C GLU A 122 29.34 6.21 -9.47
N PRO A 123 29.67 7.48 -9.72
CA PRO A 123 28.71 8.50 -10.17
C PRO A 123 28.45 8.38 -11.67
N ASP A 124 27.95 7.22 -12.09
CA ASP A 124 27.68 6.87 -13.48
C ASP A 124 26.23 6.42 -13.66
N ASP A 125 25.42 7.27 -14.29
CA ASP A 125 23.98 7.07 -14.45
C ASP A 125 23.62 5.76 -15.18
N GLU A 126 24.34 5.41 -16.24
CA GLU A 126 24.05 4.20 -17.02
C GLU A 126 24.38 2.93 -16.22
N LEU A 127 25.52 2.94 -15.51
CA LEU A 127 25.91 1.88 -14.60
C LEU A 127 24.89 1.73 -13.46
N GLN A 128 24.54 2.82 -12.78
CA GLN A 128 23.56 2.81 -11.68
C GLN A 128 22.19 2.33 -12.17
N LYS A 129 21.76 2.72 -13.38
CA LYS A 129 20.51 2.24 -14.00
C LYS A 129 20.55 0.73 -14.26
N ASN A 130 21.68 0.19 -14.71
CA ASN A 130 21.86 -1.25 -14.88
C ASN A 130 21.85 -1.99 -13.54
N ILE A 131 22.57 -1.49 -12.53
CA ILE A 131 22.67 -2.08 -11.20
C ILE A 131 21.31 -2.10 -10.50
N THR A 132 20.60 -0.96 -10.48
CA THR A 132 19.26 -0.88 -9.88
C THR A 132 18.27 -1.79 -10.61
N GLY A 133 18.39 -1.92 -11.94
CA GLY A 133 17.64 -2.89 -12.73
C GLY A 133 17.95 -4.35 -12.40
N ILE A 134 19.22 -4.69 -12.13
CA ILE A 134 19.64 -6.02 -11.66
C ILE A 134 19.00 -6.32 -10.29
N PHE A 135 19.08 -5.38 -9.33
CA PHE A 135 18.47 -5.56 -8.01
C PHE A 135 16.95 -5.73 -8.10
N TRP A 136 16.28 -4.97 -8.98
CA TRP A 136 14.87 -5.17 -9.22
C TRP A 136 14.57 -6.57 -9.77
N ASN A 137 15.34 -7.04 -10.77
CA ASN A 137 15.21 -8.40 -11.29
C ASN A 137 15.42 -9.46 -10.19
N LEU A 138 16.42 -9.32 -9.33
CA LEU A 138 16.66 -10.23 -8.20
C LEU A 138 15.51 -10.21 -7.18
N SER A 139 14.97 -9.03 -6.88
CA SER A 139 13.91 -8.84 -5.89
C SER A 139 12.58 -9.52 -6.25
N SER A 140 12.36 -9.93 -7.50
CA SER A 140 11.12 -10.59 -7.93
C SER A 140 10.93 -12.02 -7.39
N LYS A 141 11.90 -12.56 -6.64
CA LYS A 141 11.88 -13.96 -6.14
C LYS A 141 11.95 -14.00 -4.62
N ASP A 142 10.90 -14.55 -4.00
CA ASP A 142 10.70 -14.51 -2.54
C ASP A 142 11.87 -15.07 -1.74
N THR A 143 12.50 -16.15 -2.22
CA THR A 143 13.64 -16.80 -1.55
C THR A 143 14.89 -15.94 -1.50
N LEU A 144 15.01 -14.92 -2.35
CA LEU A 144 16.18 -14.06 -2.44
C LEU A 144 16.02 -12.71 -1.73
N LYS A 145 14.77 -12.28 -1.50
CA LYS A 145 14.45 -10.93 -1.02
C LYS A 145 15.05 -10.61 0.34
N GLU A 146 15.10 -11.55 1.29
CA GLU A 146 15.67 -11.28 2.62
C GLU A 146 17.18 -11.02 2.56
N LYS A 147 17.94 -11.85 1.82
CA LYS A 147 19.38 -11.64 1.61
C LYS A 147 19.63 -10.32 0.88
N LEU A 148 18.85 -10.07 -0.18
CA LEU A 148 18.97 -8.85 -0.96
C LEU A 148 18.71 -7.60 -0.10
N ALA A 149 17.63 -7.60 0.70
CA ALA A 149 17.33 -6.50 1.61
C ALA A 149 18.45 -6.25 2.62
N LYS A 150 19.02 -7.32 3.19
CA LYS A 150 20.15 -7.22 4.12
C LYS A 150 21.36 -6.50 3.51
N GLU A 151 21.69 -6.83 2.26
CA GLU A 151 22.92 -6.41 1.63
C GLU A 151 22.81 -5.09 0.86
N THR A 152 21.61 -4.70 0.38
CA THR A 152 21.47 -3.54 -0.53
C THR A 152 20.74 -2.34 0.06
N LEU A 153 19.90 -2.51 1.09
CA LEU A 153 19.06 -1.41 1.61
C LEU A 153 19.87 -0.18 2.04
N PRO A 154 20.99 -0.29 2.79
CA PRO A 154 21.75 0.89 3.20
C PRO A 154 22.26 1.71 2.02
N GLU A 155 22.89 1.05 1.04
CA GLU A 155 23.52 1.73 -0.10
C GLU A 155 22.48 2.24 -1.11
N LEU A 156 21.40 1.50 -1.38
CA LEU A 156 20.29 2.02 -2.18
C LEU A 156 19.65 3.26 -1.54
N THR A 157 19.58 3.30 -0.21
CA THR A 157 19.00 4.44 0.49
C THR A 157 19.95 5.64 0.44
N GLU A 158 21.21 5.45 0.82
CA GLU A 158 22.20 6.54 0.92
C GLU A 158 22.57 7.12 -0.45
N ARG A 159 22.74 6.26 -1.46
CA ARG A 159 23.24 6.67 -2.78
C ARG A 159 22.15 7.09 -3.75
N ILE A 160 20.95 6.50 -3.64
CA ILE A 160 19.88 6.71 -4.62
C ILE A 160 18.68 7.42 -3.99
N LEU A 161 18.08 6.85 -2.94
CA LEU A 161 16.84 7.42 -2.41
C LEU A 161 17.03 8.83 -1.86
N ILE A 162 18.03 9.03 -0.99
CA ILE A 162 18.26 10.32 -0.32
C ILE A 162 18.59 11.43 -1.34
N PRO A 163 19.54 11.26 -2.28
CA PRO A 163 19.87 12.33 -3.22
C PRO A 163 18.75 12.63 -4.21
N LEU A 164 17.97 11.62 -4.60
CA LEU A 164 16.97 11.75 -5.66
C LEU A 164 15.55 11.99 -5.14
N SER A 165 15.28 11.99 -3.82
CA SER A 165 13.94 12.22 -3.27
C SER A 165 13.52 13.69 -3.16
N GLY A 166 14.39 14.63 -3.53
CA GLY A 166 14.20 16.06 -3.27
C GLY A 166 14.79 16.49 -1.93
N SER A 167 15.17 17.76 -1.81
CA SER A 167 15.73 18.32 -0.57
C SER A 167 14.62 18.68 0.41
N ASP A 168 14.90 18.61 1.72
CA ASP A 168 13.94 18.94 2.80
C ASP A 168 13.34 20.36 2.68
N ASP A 169 13.98 21.26 1.91
CA ASP A 169 13.61 22.69 1.77
C ASP A 169 12.98 23.06 0.42
N SER A 170 12.92 22.15 -0.57
CA SER A 170 12.38 22.43 -1.91
C SER A 170 11.23 21.50 -2.28
N ASP A 171 10.05 22.07 -2.54
CA ASP A 171 8.87 21.32 -3.03
C ASP A 171 9.01 20.82 -4.48
N SER A 172 10.12 21.12 -5.17
CA SER A 172 10.38 20.70 -6.55
C SER A 172 11.37 19.53 -6.64
N LEU A 173 11.07 18.57 -7.51
CA LEU A 173 11.97 17.48 -7.87
C LEU A 173 12.80 17.86 -9.09
N HIS A 174 14.11 17.97 -8.91
CA HIS A 174 15.05 18.13 -10.01
C HIS A 174 15.74 16.79 -10.26
N GLN A 175 15.15 15.96 -11.12
CA GLN A 175 15.75 14.71 -11.61
C GLN A 175 15.95 14.79 -13.12
N SER A 176 17.10 14.33 -13.59
CA SER A 176 17.32 14.00 -15.00
C SER A 176 16.43 12.82 -15.41
N PRO A 177 16.19 12.59 -16.72
CA PRO A 177 15.48 11.39 -17.17
C PRO A 177 16.13 10.08 -16.70
N SER A 178 17.46 10.05 -16.61
CA SER A 178 18.19 8.87 -16.13
C SER A 178 18.02 8.67 -14.63
N GLU A 179 18.12 9.75 -13.84
CA GLU A 179 17.87 9.71 -12.40
C GLU A 179 16.44 9.25 -12.07
N ALA A 180 15.45 9.66 -12.86
CA ALA A 180 14.08 9.19 -12.73
C ALA A 180 13.97 7.66 -12.97
N ASP A 181 14.66 7.13 -13.99
CA ASP A 181 14.70 5.68 -14.25
C ASP A 181 15.43 4.90 -13.15
N ILE A 182 16.54 5.44 -12.63
CA ILE A 182 17.31 4.87 -11.51
C ILE A 182 16.44 4.81 -10.25
N PHE A 183 15.72 5.90 -9.94
CA PHE A 183 14.81 5.95 -8.80
C PHE A 183 13.62 5.01 -8.99
N TYR A 184 13.06 4.94 -10.20
CA TYR A 184 11.98 4.02 -10.54
C TYR A 184 12.39 2.54 -10.37
N ASN A 185 13.56 2.15 -10.88
CA ASN A 185 14.09 0.79 -10.68
C ASN A 185 14.31 0.48 -9.20
N THR A 186 14.88 1.45 -8.46
CA THR A 186 15.14 1.32 -7.02
C THR A 186 13.85 1.13 -6.24
N THR A 187 12.85 1.99 -6.45
CA THR A 187 11.56 1.86 -5.78
C THR A 187 10.80 0.59 -6.19
N GLY A 188 10.95 0.13 -7.43
CA GLY A 188 10.45 -1.17 -7.89
C GLY A 188 11.07 -2.36 -7.13
N CYS A 189 12.37 -2.32 -6.90
CA CYS A 189 13.08 -3.27 -6.03
C CYS A 189 12.52 -3.23 -4.59
N LEU A 190 12.41 -2.05 -3.99
CA LEU A 190 11.92 -1.87 -2.62
C LEU A 190 10.46 -2.32 -2.46
N ARG A 191 9.62 -2.10 -3.47
CA ARG A 191 8.23 -2.58 -3.49
C ARG A 191 8.18 -4.10 -3.38
N ASN A 192 9.05 -4.79 -4.10
CA ASN A 192 9.17 -6.24 -4.01
C ASN A 192 9.70 -6.67 -2.64
N LEU A 193 10.76 -6.03 -2.13
CA LEU A 193 11.36 -6.37 -0.83
C LEU A 193 10.38 -6.20 0.34
N SER A 194 9.57 -5.15 0.32
CA SER A 194 8.59 -4.84 1.39
C SER A 194 7.43 -5.85 1.51
N SER A 195 7.23 -6.72 0.51
CA SER A 195 6.08 -7.63 0.42
C SER A 195 6.24 -8.97 1.17
N VAL A 196 7.41 -9.26 1.74
CA VAL A 196 7.79 -10.63 2.15
C VAL A 196 7.34 -11.02 3.54
N ASN A 197 8.12 -10.62 4.54
CA ASN A 197 7.98 -11.07 5.92
C ASN A 197 8.23 -9.90 6.87
N GLU A 198 7.90 -10.13 8.14
CA GLU A 198 8.06 -9.16 9.22
C GLU A 198 9.51 -8.67 9.35
N LYS A 199 10.49 -9.58 9.27
CA LYS A 199 11.90 -9.24 9.41
C LYS A 199 12.38 -8.24 8.36
N THR A 200 12.04 -8.45 7.09
CA THR A 200 12.40 -7.50 6.02
C THR A 200 11.69 -6.17 6.19
N ARG A 201 10.39 -6.17 6.55
CA ARG A 201 9.67 -4.92 6.84
C ARG A 201 10.33 -4.14 7.97
N GLN A 202 10.70 -4.83 9.05
CA GLN A 202 11.35 -4.20 10.20
C GLN A 202 12.69 -3.59 9.81
N GLN A 203 13.51 -4.33 9.06
CA GLN A 203 14.77 -3.81 8.55
C GLN A 203 14.55 -2.55 7.68
N MET A 204 13.57 -2.55 6.77
CA MET A 204 13.24 -1.38 5.95
C MET A 204 12.75 -0.18 6.75
N ARG A 205 11.97 -0.39 7.82
CA ARG A 205 11.53 0.68 8.73
C ARG A 205 12.73 1.29 9.49
N GLU A 206 13.70 0.45 9.86
CA GLU A 206 14.88 0.84 10.62
C GLU A 206 15.98 1.47 9.76
N THR A 207 16.00 1.23 8.45
CA THR A 207 16.94 1.86 7.52
C THR A 207 16.77 3.39 7.53
N ARG A 208 17.77 4.09 8.06
CA ARG A 208 17.81 5.54 8.16
C ARG A 208 17.62 6.19 6.78
N GLY A 209 16.71 7.16 6.69
CA GLY A 209 16.45 7.92 5.46
C GLY A 209 15.48 7.25 4.50
N LEU A 210 15.24 5.93 4.59
CA LEU A 210 14.40 5.22 3.62
C LEU A 210 12.96 5.76 3.61
N VAL A 211 12.32 5.79 4.78
CA VAL A 211 10.93 6.26 4.87
C VAL A 211 10.83 7.76 4.61
N ASP A 212 11.81 8.54 5.07
CA ASP A 212 11.87 9.99 4.83
C ASP A 212 11.93 10.29 3.32
N SER A 213 12.84 9.63 2.59
CA SER A 213 12.99 9.80 1.14
C SER A 213 11.74 9.38 0.36
N LEU A 214 11.08 8.28 0.74
CA LEU A 214 9.83 7.90 0.07
C LEU A 214 8.73 8.94 0.29
N VAL A 215 8.61 9.47 1.51
CA VAL A 215 7.65 10.54 1.84
C VAL A 215 7.97 11.84 1.11
N GLY A 216 9.24 12.25 1.10
CA GLY A 216 9.72 13.45 0.41
C GLY A 216 9.47 13.38 -1.09
N TYR A 217 9.83 12.25 -1.71
CA TYR A 217 9.63 12.04 -3.15
C TYR A 217 8.15 12.09 -3.53
N ILE A 218 7.26 11.45 -2.75
CA ILE A 218 5.81 11.54 -3.02
C ILE A 218 5.37 13.00 -2.93
N ARG A 219 5.74 13.71 -1.86
CA ARG A 219 5.34 15.12 -1.66
C ARG A 219 5.74 16.01 -2.83
N ALA A 220 6.99 15.94 -3.25
CA ALA A 220 7.51 16.77 -4.33
C ALA A 220 6.99 16.34 -5.71
N SER A 221 6.56 15.08 -5.88
CA SER A 221 6.00 14.61 -7.16
C SER A 221 4.54 14.99 -7.37
N LEU A 222 3.76 15.20 -6.31
CA LEU A 222 2.30 15.30 -6.41
C LEU A 222 1.78 16.52 -7.17
N ASP A 223 2.57 17.59 -7.29
CA ASP A 223 2.15 18.81 -7.98
C ASP A 223 2.61 18.86 -9.45
N GLU A 224 3.69 18.17 -9.80
CA GLU A 224 4.25 18.19 -11.16
C GLU A 224 3.97 16.89 -11.95
N ARG A 225 4.08 15.73 -11.28
CA ARG A 225 3.99 14.39 -11.89
C ARG A 225 3.31 13.37 -10.98
N PRO A 226 2.04 13.61 -10.56
CA PRO A 226 1.34 12.73 -9.63
C PRO A 226 1.11 11.30 -10.18
N GLU A 227 1.14 11.12 -11.49
CA GLU A 227 0.91 9.83 -12.16
C GLU A 227 2.20 9.05 -12.45
N ASP A 228 3.35 9.52 -11.95
CA ASP A 228 4.64 8.85 -12.14
C ASP A 228 4.65 7.46 -11.48
N LYS A 229 5.23 6.47 -12.16
CA LYS A 229 5.33 5.10 -11.64
C LYS A 229 6.24 5.00 -10.42
N GLY A 230 7.18 5.93 -10.27
CA GLY A 230 7.96 6.07 -9.04
C GLY A 230 7.07 6.37 -7.83
N VAL A 231 6.03 7.20 -8.00
CA VAL A 231 5.05 7.52 -6.94
C VAL A 231 4.23 6.29 -6.59
N GLU A 232 3.75 5.56 -7.59
CA GLU A 232 3.04 4.30 -7.38
C GLU A 232 3.88 3.32 -6.53
N ASN A 233 5.14 3.11 -6.91
CA ASN A 233 6.04 2.22 -6.19
C ASN A 233 6.29 2.71 -4.76
N ALA A 234 6.55 4.00 -4.55
CA ALA A 234 6.80 4.58 -3.23
C ALA A 234 5.59 4.42 -2.30
N VAL A 235 4.37 4.72 -2.79
CA VAL A 235 3.14 4.55 -2.01
C VAL A 235 2.89 3.06 -1.71
N CYS A 236 3.17 2.16 -2.65
CA CYS A 236 3.08 0.71 -2.41
C CYS A 236 4.06 0.24 -1.32
N VAL A 237 5.29 0.75 -1.31
CA VAL A 237 6.28 0.45 -0.26
C VAL A 237 5.74 0.93 1.09
N LEU A 238 5.29 2.18 1.20
CA LEU A 238 4.74 2.70 2.45
C LEU A 238 3.50 1.94 2.93
N ARG A 239 2.63 1.52 2.01
CA ARG A 239 1.48 0.66 2.30
C ARG A 239 1.90 -0.67 2.89
N ASN A 240 2.94 -1.31 2.34
CA ASN A 240 3.48 -2.57 2.84
C ASN A 240 4.18 -2.39 4.20
N LEU A 241 4.94 -1.31 4.38
CA LEU A 241 5.56 -0.98 5.68
C LEU A 241 4.52 -0.62 6.76
N SER A 242 3.33 -0.16 6.37
CA SER A 242 2.22 0.08 7.28
C SER A 242 1.48 -1.20 7.70
N TYR A 243 1.70 -2.32 7.02
CA TYR A 243 1.05 -3.59 7.36
C TYR A 243 1.50 -4.09 8.75
N GLN A 244 0.53 -4.51 9.57
CA GLN A 244 0.75 -4.96 10.96
C GLN A 244 1.52 -3.97 11.85
N LEU A 245 1.50 -2.67 11.52
CA LEU A 245 2.29 -1.64 12.19
C LEU A 245 2.24 -1.74 13.72
N TYR A 246 1.05 -1.79 14.32
CA TYR A 246 0.89 -1.82 15.78
C TYR A 246 1.41 -3.07 16.49
N ASN A 247 1.66 -4.15 15.75
CA ASN A 247 2.23 -5.38 16.30
C ASN A 247 3.77 -5.38 16.20
N GLU A 248 4.32 -4.61 15.25
CA GLU A 248 5.73 -4.69 14.85
C GLU A 248 6.54 -3.44 15.24
N ILE A 249 5.90 -2.30 15.58
CA ILE A 249 6.63 -1.11 16.02
C ILE A 249 7.36 -1.31 17.36
N PRO A 250 8.43 -0.53 17.62
CA PRO A 250 9.15 -0.60 18.89
C PRO A 250 8.21 -0.48 20.11
N PRO A 251 8.36 -1.32 21.16
CA PRO A 251 7.51 -1.27 22.35
C PRO A 251 7.47 0.10 23.03
N SER A 252 8.57 0.86 22.97
CA SER A 252 8.66 2.24 23.47
C SER A 252 7.73 3.19 22.71
N ALA A 253 7.69 3.08 21.38
CA ALA A 253 6.76 3.83 20.55
C ALA A 253 5.33 3.42 20.86
N LEU A 254 5.01 2.11 20.89
CA LEU A 254 3.66 1.64 21.19
C LEU A 254 3.15 2.15 22.55
N THR A 255 3.98 2.08 23.59
CA THR A 255 3.63 2.57 24.94
C THR A 255 3.32 4.07 24.92
N ARG A 256 4.12 4.87 24.19
CA ARG A 256 3.87 6.30 24.00
C ARG A 256 2.54 6.56 23.29
N LEU A 257 2.20 5.79 22.25
CA LEU A 257 0.97 5.95 21.46
C LEU A 257 -0.29 5.44 22.18
N GLU A 258 -0.16 4.47 23.09
CA GLU A 258 -1.25 4.07 23.98
C GLU A 258 -1.54 5.17 25.02
N GLY A 259 -0.53 5.98 25.34
CA GLY A 259 -0.53 7.12 26.26
C GLY A 259 -0.97 6.77 27.69
N PRO A 260 -1.23 7.76 28.55
CA PRO A 260 -1.38 7.52 29.98
C PRO A 260 -2.60 6.63 30.27
N THR A 261 -2.36 5.48 30.90
CA THR A 261 -3.43 4.59 31.37
C THR A 261 -4.13 5.25 32.55
N ARG A 262 -5.45 4.99 32.75
CA ARG A 262 -6.24 5.55 33.87
C ARG A 262 -5.62 5.40 35.27
N ALA A 263 -4.69 4.46 35.46
CA ALA A 263 -3.96 4.25 36.71
C ALA A 263 -2.81 5.25 36.95
N GLN A 264 -2.36 5.98 35.93
CA GLN A 264 -1.28 6.98 36.01
C GLN A 264 -1.79 8.43 36.09
N ASP A 265 -3.11 8.63 36.02
CA ASP A 265 -3.74 9.95 36.17
C ASP A 265 -3.99 10.26 37.66
N THR A 266 -2.93 10.25 38.48
CA THR A 266 -2.98 10.69 39.90
C THR A 266 -2.74 12.20 40.01
N GLY A 267 -3.42 12.98 39.16
CA GLY A 267 -3.23 14.42 39.03
C GLY A 267 -4.52 15.22 39.23
N LYS A 268 -4.90 15.43 40.50
CA LYS A 268 -5.85 16.43 41.04
C LYS A 268 -7.34 16.35 40.64
N VAL A 269 -8.13 16.13 41.69
CA VAL A 269 -9.57 16.37 41.89
C VAL A 269 -10.05 17.68 41.23
N GLU A 270 -11.21 17.66 40.56
CA GLU A 270 -12.30 18.62 40.83
C GLU A 270 -13.66 18.28 40.17
N ALA A 271 -14.69 18.41 41.03
CA ALA A 271 -16.12 18.61 40.82
C ALA A 271 -16.99 17.50 40.18
N ILE A 272 -17.69 16.78 41.08
CA ILE A 272 -19.02 16.22 40.83
C ILE A 272 -20.00 17.40 40.64
N GLY A 273 -20.52 17.58 39.43
CA GLY A 273 -21.49 18.64 39.11
C GLY A 273 -22.55 18.16 38.13
N CYS A 274 -23.83 18.31 38.52
CA CYS A 274 -25.05 17.98 37.77
C CYS A 274 -25.27 18.90 36.54
N PHE A 275 -24.37 18.87 35.55
CA PHE A 275 -24.55 19.61 34.29
C PHE A 275 -24.49 18.69 33.05
N THR A 276 -25.24 19.10 32.04
CA THR A 276 -25.68 18.36 30.85
C THR A 276 -24.56 17.67 30.03
N PRO A 277 -24.85 16.56 29.31
CA PRO A 277 -23.83 15.74 28.63
C PRO A 277 -23.08 16.42 27.47
N LYS A 278 -23.52 17.61 27.05
CA LYS A 278 -22.98 18.30 25.86
C LYS A 278 -21.61 18.97 26.12
N SER A 279 -21.28 19.36 27.36
CA SER A 279 -19.99 20.04 27.64
C SER A 279 -18.79 19.07 27.78
N ARG A 280 -19.04 17.81 28.14
CA ARG A 280 -18.01 16.75 28.26
C ARG A 280 -17.42 16.34 26.90
N LYS A 281 -18.26 16.29 25.85
CA LYS A 281 -17.81 15.99 24.48
C LYS A 281 -16.88 17.08 23.91
N ALA A 282 -17.23 18.36 24.08
CA ALA A 282 -16.40 19.47 23.61
C ALA A 282 -15.06 19.58 24.36
N LYS A 283 -15.04 19.32 25.69
CA LYS A 283 -13.79 19.22 26.47
C LYS A 283 -12.92 18.03 26.02
N ASN A 284 -13.52 16.89 25.68
CA ASN A 284 -12.79 15.74 25.16
C ASN A 284 -12.19 15.99 23.76
N THR A 285 -12.90 16.68 22.86
CA THR A 285 -12.37 17.04 21.52
C THR A 285 -11.14 17.96 21.60
N LYS A 286 -11.17 18.98 22.46
CA LYS A 286 -9.98 19.83 22.71
C LYS A 286 -8.84 19.04 23.36
N LYS A 287 -9.14 18.11 24.27
CA LYS A 287 -8.15 17.26 24.95
C LYS A 287 -7.49 16.27 23.98
N LEU A 288 -8.23 15.75 23.01
CA LEU A 288 -7.74 14.78 22.02
C LEU A 288 -6.83 15.44 20.97
N ASN A 289 -7.20 16.63 20.47
CA ASN A 289 -6.32 17.41 19.59
C ASN A 289 -5.02 17.82 20.29
N LEU A 290 -5.07 18.19 21.58
CA LEU A 290 -3.87 18.50 22.36
C LEU A 290 -3.02 17.26 22.67
N SER A 291 -3.64 16.09 22.90
CA SER A 291 -2.91 14.84 23.20
C SER A 291 -2.20 14.26 21.98
N THR A 292 -2.79 14.37 20.78
CA THR A 292 -2.18 13.86 19.54
C THR A 292 -0.79 14.46 19.32
N PHE A 293 -0.61 15.76 19.56
CA PHE A 293 0.70 16.43 19.38
C PHE A 293 1.68 16.23 20.53
N THR A 294 1.25 15.70 21.69
CA THR A 294 2.17 15.34 22.78
C THR A 294 2.73 13.93 22.63
N GLU A 295 2.06 13.07 21.88
CA GLU A 295 2.38 11.64 21.74
C GLU A 295 3.33 11.37 20.57
N VAL A 296 3.51 12.34 19.66
CA VAL A 296 4.45 12.26 18.54
C VAL A 296 5.32 13.50 18.42
N SER A 297 6.45 13.35 17.73
CA SER A 297 7.36 14.45 17.39
C SER A 297 6.67 15.49 16.50
N ARG A 298 7.06 16.77 16.59
CA ARG A 298 6.50 17.83 15.71
C ARG A 298 6.85 17.62 14.24
N VAL A 299 8.06 17.14 13.99
CA VAL A 299 8.57 16.76 12.67
C VAL A 299 8.87 15.27 12.76
N PRO A 300 8.07 14.40 12.11
CA PRO A 300 8.35 12.97 12.09
C PRO A 300 9.62 12.69 11.31
N LYS A 301 10.34 11.65 11.72
CA LYS A 301 11.55 11.16 11.05
C LYS A 301 11.53 9.64 10.95
N GLY A 302 12.11 9.09 9.88
CA GLY A 302 12.20 7.66 9.65
C GLY A 302 10.84 6.97 9.77
N MET A 303 10.80 5.82 10.45
CA MET A 303 9.56 5.08 10.62
C MET A 303 8.44 5.83 11.37
N GLU A 304 8.74 6.91 12.12
CA GLU A 304 7.69 7.68 12.82
C GLU A 304 6.63 8.21 11.85
N TRP A 305 7.00 8.48 10.59
CA TRP A 305 6.08 8.82 9.52
C TRP A 305 4.90 7.85 9.43
N LEU A 306 5.11 6.55 9.60
CA LEU A 306 4.10 5.51 9.38
C LEU A 306 2.92 5.60 10.37
N TRP A 307 3.08 6.26 11.52
CA TRP A 307 2.00 6.51 12.48
C TRP A 307 1.79 8.00 12.78
N HIS A 308 2.46 8.90 12.06
CA HIS A 308 2.34 10.33 12.30
C HIS A 308 1.08 10.90 11.62
N PRO A 309 0.30 11.81 12.25
CA PRO A 309 -0.88 12.42 11.61
C PRO A 309 -0.64 13.03 10.23
N GLN A 310 0.55 13.60 9.97
CA GLN A 310 0.88 14.18 8.66
C GLN A 310 0.90 13.17 7.52
N ILE A 311 1.08 11.86 7.78
CA ILE A 311 1.02 10.85 6.71
C ILE A 311 -0.41 10.67 6.19
N VAL A 312 -1.42 10.92 7.04
CA VAL A 312 -2.83 10.88 6.64
C VAL A 312 -3.09 11.97 5.60
N SER A 313 -2.57 13.17 5.83
CA SER A 313 -2.67 14.28 4.88
C SER A 313 -1.96 13.97 3.56
N LEU A 314 -0.77 13.36 3.62
CA LEU A 314 -0.06 12.94 2.41
C LEU A 314 -0.87 11.93 1.59
N TYR A 315 -1.38 10.88 2.21
CA TYR A 315 -2.21 9.90 1.51
C TYR A 315 -3.51 10.52 0.98
N ASN A 316 -4.12 11.46 1.70
CA ASN A 316 -5.29 12.18 1.20
C ASN A 316 -4.95 13.02 -0.05
N ARG A 317 -3.80 13.69 -0.08
CA ARG A 317 -3.31 14.39 -1.28
C ARG A 317 -3.10 13.43 -2.45
N VAL A 318 -2.54 12.23 -2.21
CA VAL A 318 -2.40 11.18 -3.25
C VAL A 318 -3.76 10.78 -3.81
N LEU A 319 -4.76 10.52 -2.95
CA LEU A 319 -6.12 10.16 -3.38
C LEU A 319 -6.77 11.23 -4.25
N HIS A 320 -6.46 12.52 -4.01
CA HIS A 320 -6.97 13.64 -4.79
C HIS A 320 -6.22 13.86 -6.11
N LYS A 321 -4.88 13.78 -6.09
CA LYS A 321 -4.03 14.21 -7.21
C LYS A 321 -3.79 13.11 -8.25
N CYS A 322 -3.83 11.85 -7.85
CA CYS A 322 -3.65 10.71 -8.75
C CYS A 322 -5.02 10.26 -9.32
N GLU A 323 -5.60 11.07 -10.19
CA GLU A 323 -6.96 10.86 -10.71
C GLU A 323 -7.07 9.63 -11.62
N ILE A 324 -5.99 9.30 -12.34
CA ILE A 324 -5.98 8.25 -13.37
C ILE A 324 -5.40 6.95 -12.81
N ASN A 325 -4.32 7.00 -12.02
CA ASN A 325 -3.66 5.80 -11.53
C ASN A 325 -4.41 5.16 -10.33
N SER A 326 -5.36 4.28 -10.66
CA SER A 326 -6.12 3.49 -9.67
C SER A 326 -5.25 2.62 -8.76
N THR A 327 -4.08 2.18 -9.22
CA THR A 327 -3.13 1.40 -8.40
C THR A 327 -2.51 2.26 -7.30
N THR A 328 -2.12 3.49 -7.63
CA THR A 328 -1.61 4.46 -6.66
C THR A 328 -2.68 4.82 -5.62
N ARG A 329 -3.93 5.04 -6.05
CA ARG A 329 -5.05 5.28 -5.12
C ARG A 329 -5.38 4.06 -4.27
N GLU A 330 -5.38 2.85 -4.84
CA GLU A 330 -5.52 1.60 -4.07
C GLU A 330 -4.45 1.52 -2.98
N ALA A 331 -3.19 1.78 -3.33
CA ALA A 331 -2.08 1.72 -2.40
C ALA A 331 -2.21 2.76 -1.28
N ALA A 332 -2.61 4.01 -1.59
CA ALA A 332 -2.85 5.04 -0.59
C ALA A 332 -4.03 4.69 0.34
N ALA A 333 -5.16 4.25 -0.21
CA ALA A 333 -6.31 3.79 0.58
C ALA A 333 -5.96 2.57 1.44
N GLY A 334 -5.15 1.65 0.91
CA GLY A 334 -4.66 0.48 1.64
C GLY A 334 -3.66 0.84 2.75
N ALA A 335 -2.81 1.85 2.55
CA ALA A 335 -1.92 2.36 3.60
C ALA A 335 -2.74 2.99 4.74
N LEU A 336 -3.72 3.83 4.40
CA LEU A 336 -4.67 4.39 5.35
C LEU A 336 -5.46 3.31 6.09
N GLN A 337 -5.91 2.26 5.39
CA GLN A 337 -6.57 1.10 5.99
C GLN A 337 -5.63 0.42 7.00
N ASN A 338 -4.36 0.24 6.68
CA ASN A 338 -3.39 -0.40 7.56
C ASN A 338 -3.15 0.42 8.84
N ILE A 339 -2.89 1.73 8.73
CA ILE A 339 -2.61 2.59 9.90
C ILE A 339 -3.86 2.85 10.75
N THR A 340 -5.07 2.66 10.22
CA THR A 340 -6.34 2.78 10.96
C THR A 340 -6.89 1.43 11.45
N ALA A 341 -6.13 0.34 11.29
CA ALA A 341 -6.60 -1.00 11.57
C ALA A 341 -6.77 -1.31 13.06
N GLY A 342 -7.83 -2.06 13.38
CA GLY A 342 -8.06 -2.64 14.70
C GLY A 342 -8.66 -1.68 15.74
N ASP A 343 -8.48 -2.04 17.01
CA ASP A 343 -9.07 -1.37 18.18
C ASP A 343 -8.04 -0.61 19.02
N LYS A 344 -6.81 -0.47 18.51
CA LYS A 344 -5.75 0.28 19.18
C LYS A 344 -6.15 1.76 19.29
N ARG A 345 -5.80 2.40 20.40
CA ARG A 345 -6.10 3.82 20.65
C ARG A 345 -5.61 4.70 19.51
N TRP A 346 -4.37 4.50 19.07
CA TRP A 346 -3.75 5.31 18.03
C TRP A 346 -4.43 5.15 16.66
N ALA A 347 -4.90 3.95 16.32
CA ALA A 347 -5.69 3.71 15.11
C ALA A 347 -7.00 4.54 15.12
N ALA A 348 -7.64 4.68 16.29
CA ALA A 348 -8.80 5.54 16.46
C ALA A 348 -8.44 7.03 16.34
N VAL A 349 -7.28 7.46 16.85
CA VAL A 349 -6.76 8.83 16.69
C VAL A 349 -6.56 9.15 15.21
N LEU A 350 -5.85 8.30 14.46
CA LEU A 350 -5.62 8.52 13.02
C LEU A 350 -6.91 8.47 12.21
N SER A 351 -7.88 7.64 12.61
CA SER A 351 -9.22 7.64 12.00
C SER A 351 -9.96 8.97 12.24
N GLN A 352 -9.77 9.60 13.41
CA GLN A 352 -10.34 10.92 13.69
C GLN A 352 -9.62 12.02 12.92
N VAL A 353 -8.29 11.96 12.76
CA VAL A 353 -7.55 12.88 11.89
C VAL A 353 -8.10 12.81 10.46
N ALA A 354 -8.28 11.60 9.91
CA ALA A 354 -8.82 11.40 8.57
C ALA A 354 -10.23 12.00 8.39
N LEU A 355 -11.11 11.84 9.37
CA LEU A 355 -12.49 12.32 9.27
C LEU A 355 -12.66 13.80 9.62
N GLU A 356 -12.00 14.28 10.67
CA GLU A 356 -12.25 15.59 11.27
C GLU A 356 -11.28 16.68 10.81
N GLN A 357 -10.02 16.32 10.50
CA GLN A 357 -8.99 17.28 10.09
C GLN A 357 -8.79 17.27 8.57
N GLU A 358 -8.63 16.09 7.99
CA GLU A 358 -8.38 15.93 6.55
C GLU A 358 -9.68 15.83 5.72
N HIS A 359 -10.83 15.77 6.37
CA HIS A 359 -12.15 15.71 5.74
C HIS A 359 -12.25 14.66 4.61
N MET A 360 -11.69 13.47 4.82
CA MET A 360 -11.55 12.46 3.76
C MET A 360 -12.86 11.82 3.30
N GLN A 361 -13.96 11.98 4.06
CA GLN A 361 -15.20 11.27 3.76
C GLN A 361 -15.75 11.55 2.34
N PRO A 362 -15.92 12.81 1.88
CA PRO A 362 -16.38 13.08 0.52
C PRO A 362 -15.47 12.48 -0.55
N VAL A 363 -14.15 12.55 -0.34
CA VAL A 363 -13.13 11.95 -1.23
C VAL A 363 -13.37 10.46 -1.41
N LEU A 364 -13.55 9.74 -0.30
CA LEU A 364 -13.84 8.29 -0.33
C LEU A 364 -15.18 7.99 -1.00
N MET A 365 -16.19 8.85 -0.82
CA MET A 365 -17.48 8.69 -1.48
C MET A 365 -17.40 8.86 -3.00
N ASP A 366 -16.57 9.77 -3.48
CA ASP A 366 -16.35 9.95 -4.91
C ASP A 366 -15.55 8.77 -5.49
N LEU A 367 -14.53 8.29 -4.78
CA LEU A 367 -13.73 7.15 -5.20
C LEU A 367 -14.49 5.82 -5.19
N LEU A 368 -15.55 5.66 -4.38
CA LEU A 368 -16.43 4.48 -4.41
C LEU A 368 -17.06 4.23 -5.79
N ARG A 369 -17.08 5.24 -6.68
CA ARG A 369 -17.60 5.10 -8.05
C ARG A 369 -16.67 4.33 -8.98
N THR A 370 -15.45 3.99 -8.56
CA THR A 370 -14.49 3.20 -9.35
C THR A 370 -15.07 1.86 -9.83
N ASN A 371 -14.54 1.40 -10.97
CA ASN A 371 -14.78 0.08 -11.55
C ASN A 371 -13.67 -0.93 -11.16
N SER A 372 -12.60 -0.48 -10.51
CA SER A 372 -11.52 -1.35 -10.04
C SER A 372 -11.93 -2.01 -8.71
N ASP A 373 -12.13 -3.33 -8.72
CA ASP A 373 -12.45 -4.08 -7.51
C ASP A 373 -11.32 -4.02 -6.46
N LEU A 374 -10.05 -3.99 -6.92
CA LEU A 374 -8.89 -3.82 -6.06
C LEU A 374 -8.93 -2.49 -5.30
N GLU A 375 -9.21 -1.41 -6.02
CA GLU A 375 -9.36 -0.08 -5.43
C GLU A 375 -10.57 -0.03 -4.48
N LEU A 376 -11.71 -0.58 -4.90
CA LEU A 376 -12.93 -0.64 -4.10
C LEU A 376 -12.74 -1.42 -2.79
N ARG A 377 -11.94 -2.49 -2.81
CA ARG A 377 -11.58 -3.26 -1.62
C ARG A 377 -10.84 -2.40 -0.60
N SER A 378 -9.85 -1.64 -1.03
CA SER A 378 -9.07 -0.76 -0.15
C SER A 378 -9.91 0.40 0.39
N ILE A 379 -10.75 1.03 -0.45
CA ILE A 379 -11.66 2.12 -0.04
C ILE A 379 -12.68 1.62 0.99
N THR A 380 -13.35 0.50 0.72
CA THR A 380 -14.34 -0.06 1.66
C THR A 380 -13.68 -0.58 2.94
N GLY A 381 -12.47 -1.12 2.85
CA GLY A 381 -11.66 -1.49 4.01
C GLY A 381 -11.32 -0.30 4.90
N LEU A 382 -10.88 0.81 4.32
CA LEU A 382 -10.65 2.06 5.03
C LEU A 382 -11.93 2.61 5.65
N LEU A 383 -13.03 2.74 4.88
CA LEU A 383 -14.32 3.21 5.40
C LEU A 383 -14.84 2.33 6.56
N ARG A 384 -14.56 1.03 6.54
CA ARG A 384 -14.88 0.14 7.66
C ARG A 384 -14.11 0.48 8.92
N ASN A 385 -12.84 0.83 8.82
CA ASN A 385 -12.06 1.29 9.98
C ASN A 385 -12.55 2.66 10.47
N LEU A 386 -12.76 3.61 9.54
CA LEU A 386 -13.25 4.94 9.88
C LEU A 386 -14.63 4.91 10.55
N SER A 387 -15.58 4.13 10.02
CA SER A 387 -16.92 3.98 10.60
C SER A 387 -16.93 3.35 12.00
N ARG A 388 -15.92 2.53 12.32
CA ARG A 388 -15.75 1.97 13.67
C ARG A 388 -15.50 3.09 14.69
N HIS A 389 -14.63 4.03 14.33
CA HIS A 389 -14.09 5.09 15.18
C HIS A 389 -14.76 6.46 14.98
N ALA A 390 -15.75 6.55 14.10
CA ALA A 390 -16.51 7.77 13.84
C ALA A 390 -17.23 8.28 15.11
N ARG A 391 -17.07 9.58 15.40
CA ARG A 391 -17.69 10.22 16.57
C ARG A 391 -19.20 10.42 16.40
N ASP A 392 -19.62 10.77 15.18
CA ASP A 392 -21.02 10.92 14.82
C ASP A 392 -21.40 9.91 13.72
N LYS A 393 -21.86 8.74 14.16
CA LYS A 393 -22.32 7.67 13.26
C LYS A 393 -23.66 7.98 12.60
N SER A 394 -24.42 8.94 13.12
CA SER A 394 -25.68 9.38 12.49
C SER A 394 -25.38 10.27 11.29
N ASP A 395 -24.48 11.25 11.45
CA ASP A 395 -24.04 12.10 10.35
C ASP A 395 -23.28 11.30 9.26
N MET A 396 -22.43 10.36 9.65
CA MET A 396 -21.78 9.49 8.67
C MET A 396 -22.80 8.62 7.91
N ALA A 397 -23.83 8.10 8.60
CA ALA A 397 -24.82 7.23 7.99
C ALA A 397 -25.61 7.90 6.87
N THR A 398 -26.07 9.15 7.06
CA THR A 398 -26.87 9.88 6.06
C THR A 398 -26.13 10.08 4.74
N LYS A 399 -24.80 10.08 4.77
CA LYS A 399 -23.93 10.31 3.60
C LYS A 399 -23.45 9.01 2.96
N VAL A 400 -23.23 7.97 3.76
CA VAL A 400 -22.54 6.74 3.34
C VAL A 400 -23.51 5.63 2.96
N VAL A 401 -24.62 5.44 3.69
CA VAL A 401 -25.45 4.21 3.59
C VAL A 401 -25.96 3.96 2.18
N ASN A 402 -26.61 4.95 1.55
CA ASN A 402 -27.19 4.78 0.22
C ASN A 402 -26.14 4.34 -0.82
N ASN A 403 -25.02 5.05 -0.86
CA ASN A 403 -23.90 4.77 -1.77
C ASN A 403 -23.27 3.39 -1.59
N LEU A 404 -23.29 2.84 -0.37
CA LEU A 404 -22.80 1.48 -0.13
C LEU A 404 -23.82 0.42 -0.57
N LEU A 405 -25.11 0.67 -0.38
CA LEU A 405 -26.17 -0.27 -0.77
C LEU A 405 -26.33 -0.39 -2.29
N THR A 406 -26.01 0.67 -3.03
CA THR A 406 -25.94 0.61 -4.51
C THR A 406 -24.79 -0.27 -5.00
N LYS A 407 -23.75 -0.48 -4.18
CA LYS A 407 -22.62 -1.37 -4.47
C LYS A 407 -22.80 -2.79 -3.96
N LEU A 408 -23.74 -3.04 -3.04
CA LEU A 408 -24.05 -4.42 -2.63
C LEU A 408 -24.74 -5.17 -3.77
N PRO A 409 -24.41 -6.45 -3.97
CA PRO A 409 -25.14 -7.29 -4.90
C PRO A 409 -26.58 -7.51 -4.41
N GLU A 410 -27.49 -7.76 -5.34
CA GLU A 410 -28.90 -8.05 -5.01
C GLU A 410 -29.05 -9.38 -4.26
N ASP A 411 -28.17 -10.34 -4.57
CA ASP A 411 -28.14 -11.66 -3.95
C ASP A 411 -26.72 -12.22 -3.84
N GLY A 412 -26.58 -13.43 -3.30
CA GLY A 412 -25.28 -14.09 -3.19
C GLY A 412 -24.73 -14.67 -4.50
N ASN A 413 -25.51 -14.69 -5.58
CA ASN A 413 -25.12 -15.30 -6.86
C ASN A 413 -24.27 -14.36 -7.72
N GLN A 414 -24.41 -13.04 -7.53
CA GLN A 414 -23.58 -12.07 -8.22
C GLN A 414 -22.10 -12.23 -7.84
N LYS A 415 -21.22 -12.14 -8.85
CA LYS A 415 -19.77 -12.25 -8.69
C LYS A 415 -19.10 -10.93 -8.36
N GLU A 416 -19.73 -9.82 -8.75
CA GLU A 416 -19.26 -8.47 -8.50
C GLU A 416 -20.23 -7.71 -7.57
N PRO A 417 -19.71 -6.91 -6.62
CA PRO A 417 -18.29 -6.78 -6.27
C PRO A 417 -17.74 -8.03 -5.57
N SER A 418 -16.42 -8.08 -5.35
CA SER A 418 -15.80 -9.23 -4.70
C SER A 418 -16.32 -9.45 -3.27
N SER A 419 -16.17 -10.69 -2.78
CA SER A 419 -16.64 -11.05 -1.44
C SER A 419 -15.98 -10.21 -0.33
N GLU A 420 -14.75 -9.74 -0.54
CA GLU A 420 -14.05 -8.88 0.42
C GLU A 420 -14.68 -7.49 0.52
N VAL A 421 -15.06 -6.91 -0.63
CA VAL A 421 -15.84 -5.66 -0.69
C VAL A 421 -17.18 -5.85 0.03
N VAL A 422 -17.91 -6.94 -0.23
CA VAL A 422 -19.18 -7.25 0.45
C VAL A 422 -19.00 -7.34 1.96
N ILE A 423 -17.98 -8.06 2.43
CA ILE A 423 -17.65 -8.18 3.86
C ILE A 423 -17.36 -6.79 4.46
N ASN A 424 -16.62 -5.95 3.74
CA ASN A 424 -16.31 -4.60 4.21
C ASN A 424 -17.55 -3.73 4.31
N ILE A 425 -18.42 -3.74 3.29
CA ILE A 425 -19.69 -3.01 3.29
C ILE A 425 -20.58 -3.46 4.45
N CYS A 426 -20.81 -4.77 4.61
CA CYS A 426 -21.58 -5.30 5.75
C CYS A 426 -20.95 -4.89 7.09
N GLY A 427 -19.63 -4.85 7.17
CA GLY A 427 -18.90 -4.35 8.34
C GLY A 427 -19.13 -2.87 8.62
N ILE A 428 -19.16 -2.01 7.61
CA ILE A 428 -19.47 -0.58 7.74
C ILE A 428 -20.88 -0.41 8.28
N LEU A 429 -21.88 -1.06 7.64
CA LEU A 429 -23.27 -1.01 8.08
C LEU A 429 -23.41 -1.44 9.54
N ASN A 430 -22.67 -2.49 9.95
CA ASN A 430 -22.64 -2.96 11.35
C ASN A 430 -22.17 -1.90 12.34
N ASN A 431 -21.08 -1.22 11.98
CA ASN A 431 -20.47 -0.22 12.83
C ASN A 431 -21.43 0.94 13.04
N LEU A 432 -22.15 1.35 11.99
CA LEU A 432 -23.10 2.45 12.00
C LEU A 432 -24.35 2.11 12.82
N VAL A 433 -25.02 0.99 12.52
CA VAL A 433 -26.28 0.59 13.20
C VAL A 433 -26.09 0.40 14.71
N THR A 434 -24.91 0.02 15.16
CA THR A 434 -24.64 -0.19 16.59
C THR A 434 -24.89 1.05 17.46
N CYS A 435 -24.80 2.28 16.90
CA CYS A 435 -25.07 3.51 17.66
C CYS A 435 -25.85 4.58 16.87
N SER A 436 -26.50 4.21 15.77
CA SER A 436 -27.24 5.14 14.90
C SER A 436 -28.57 4.52 14.45
N SER A 437 -29.67 5.01 15.00
CA SER A 437 -31.02 4.66 14.52
C SER A 437 -31.28 5.19 13.10
N VAL A 438 -30.62 6.29 12.73
CA VAL A 438 -30.63 6.86 11.37
C VAL A 438 -30.06 5.84 10.38
N ALA A 439 -28.95 5.18 10.72
CA ALA A 439 -28.38 4.13 9.87
C ALA A 439 -29.36 2.98 9.65
N ALA A 440 -30.03 2.50 10.70
CA ALA A 440 -31.03 1.44 10.58
C ALA A 440 -32.18 1.86 9.67
N ARG A 441 -32.73 3.05 9.90
CA ARG A 441 -33.80 3.63 9.06
C ARG A 441 -33.37 3.73 7.60
N ASP A 442 -32.20 4.30 7.32
CA ASP A 442 -31.74 4.51 5.95
C ASP A 442 -31.46 3.17 5.25
N ILE A 443 -30.92 2.16 5.96
CA ILE A 443 -30.77 0.80 5.41
C ILE A 443 -32.10 0.20 5.01
N THR A 444 -33.13 0.36 5.84
CA THR A 444 -34.48 -0.13 5.51
C THR A 444 -35.12 0.63 4.35
N PHE A 445 -34.90 1.95 4.30
CA PHE A 445 -35.47 2.82 3.28
C PHE A 445 -34.88 2.55 1.89
N PHE A 446 -33.57 2.30 1.79
CA PHE A 446 -32.86 2.05 0.54
C PHE A 446 -32.77 0.55 0.17
N ASP A 447 -33.78 -0.24 0.54
CA ASP A 447 -33.91 -1.66 0.21
C ASP A 447 -32.73 -2.56 0.65
N GLY A 448 -31.93 -2.10 1.61
CA GLY A 448 -30.73 -2.83 2.04
C GLY A 448 -31.03 -4.16 2.72
N LEU A 449 -32.23 -4.33 3.31
CA LEU A 449 -32.63 -5.58 3.95
C LEU A 449 -32.76 -6.73 2.95
N ASN A 450 -33.40 -6.48 1.80
CA ASN A 450 -33.61 -7.52 0.78
C ASN A 450 -32.26 -8.02 0.25
N LYS A 451 -31.34 -7.10 -0.06
CA LYS A 451 -29.97 -7.43 -0.47
C LYS A 451 -29.22 -8.25 0.59
N LEU A 452 -29.26 -7.82 1.85
CA LEU A 452 -28.59 -8.53 2.95
C LEU A 452 -29.16 -9.94 3.18
N VAL A 453 -30.47 -10.12 3.03
CA VAL A 453 -31.13 -11.44 3.12
C VAL A 453 -30.74 -12.31 1.92
N GLY A 454 -30.73 -11.76 0.70
CA GLY A 454 -30.29 -12.45 -0.51
C GLY A 454 -28.84 -12.95 -0.40
N ILE A 455 -27.94 -12.12 0.14
CA ILE A 455 -26.54 -12.51 0.39
C ILE A 455 -26.45 -13.58 1.48
N LYS A 456 -27.20 -13.44 2.57
CA LYS A 456 -27.23 -14.41 3.68
C LYS A 456 -27.66 -15.80 3.22
N ASN A 457 -28.72 -15.87 2.42
CA ASN A 457 -29.34 -17.12 1.98
C ASN A 457 -28.61 -17.78 0.79
N SER A 458 -27.45 -17.25 0.39
CA SER A 458 -26.58 -17.89 -0.59
C SER A 458 -26.16 -19.29 -0.12
N HIS A 459 -26.33 -20.28 -1.01
CA HIS A 459 -25.91 -21.67 -0.77
C HIS A 459 -24.51 -21.97 -1.34
N ASP A 460 -23.73 -20.94 -1.68
CA ASP A 460 -22.34 -21.09 -2.13
C ASP A 460 -21.42 -21.42 -0.94
N ASN A 461 -20.79 -22.60 -0.99
CA ASN A 461 -19.94 -23.14 0.07
C ASN A 461 -18.47 -22.65 0.00
N SER A 462 -18.14 -21.72 -0.89
CA SER A 462 -16.81 -21.11 -0.91
C SER A 462 -16.55 -20.30 0.37
N THR A 463 -15.32 -20.37 0.88
CA THR A 463 -14.94 -19.75 2.16
C THR A 463 -15.17 -18.24 2.20
N SER A 464 -14.97 -17.57 1.07
CA SER A 464 -15.22 -16.13 0.88
C SER A 464 -16.71 -15.79 0.96
N LYS A 465 -17.58 -16.56 0.30
CA LYS A 465 -19.04 -16.37 0.32
C LYS A 465 -19.64 -16.70 1.68
N ILE A 466 -19.14 -17.73 2.38
CA ILE A 466 -19.53 -18.03 3.77
C ILE A 466 -19.22 -16.84 4.70
N ARG A 467 -18.04 -16.22 4.56
CA ARG A 467 -17.68 -15.03 5.35
C ARG A 467 -18.60 -13.84 5.05
N ALA A 468 -18.94 -13.62 3.77
CA ALA A 468 -19.89 -12.59 3.36
C ALA A 468 -21.30 -12.83 3.94
N SER A 469 -21.82 -14.06 3.83
CA SER A 469 -23.12 -14.45 4.43
C SER A 469 -23.14 -14.26 5.95
N LYS A 470 -22.04 -14.60 6.64
CA LYS A 470 -21.90 -14.37 8.09
C LYS A 470 -21.89 -12.87 8.45
N ALA A 471 -21.21 -12.05 7.65
CA ALA A 471 -21.19 -10.60 7.84
C ALA A 471 -22.60 -9.99 7.67
N ALA A 472 -23.34 -10.41 6.63
CA ALA A 472 -24.73 -10.00 6.41
C ALA A 472 -25.68 -10.47 7.54
N SER A 473 -25.51 -11.71 8.02
CA SER A 473 -26.31 -12.27 9.11
C SER A 473 -26.20 -11.49 10.43
N THR A 474 -25.02 -10.92 10.70
CA THR A 474 -24.78 -10.13 11.91
C THR A 474 -25.59 -8.82 11.89
N GLN A 475 -25.89 -8.27 10.70
CA GLN A 475 -26.76 -7.11 10.53
C GLN A 475 -28.21 -7.43 10.88
N HIS A 476 -28.73 -8.51 10.31
CA HIS A 476 -30.12 -8.92 10.50
C HIS A 476 -30.45 -9.15 11.99
N ARG A 477 -29.60 -9.90 12.72
CA ARG A 477 -29.83 -10.18 14.15
C ARG A 477 -29.79 -8.95 15.06
N LYS A 478 -28.93 -7.98 14.75
CA LYS A 478 -28.87 -6.72 15.53
C LYS A 478 -30.09 -5.84 15.24
N HIS A 479 -30.55 -5.85 14.00
CA HIS A 479 -31.78 -5.17 13.62
C HIS A 479 -33.02 -5.79 14.26
N ASP A 480 -33.12 -7.11 14.43
CA ASP A 480 -34.25 -7.72 15.16
C ASP A 480 -34.32 -7.21 16.62
N LYS A 481 -33.17 -7.03 17.27
CA LYS A 481 -33.08 -6.39 18.60
C LYS A 481 -33.37 -4.89 18.56
N PHE A 482 -32.99 -4.20 17.48
CA PHE A 482 -33.24 -2.77 17.28
C PHE A 482 -34.69 -2.48 16.87
N ASN A 483 -35.37 -3.40 16.18
CA ASN A 483 -36.80 -3.37 15.85
C ASN A 483 -37.64 -3.39 17.13
N LEU A 484 -37.26 -4.16 18.14
CA LEU A 484 -37.87 -4.07 19.47
C LEU A 484 -37.73 -2.66 20.08
N THR A 485 -36.62 -1.97 19.83
CA THR A 485 -36.34 -0.62 20.38
C THR A 485 -36.99 0.49 19.54
N MET A 486 -37.06 0.34 18.22
CA MET A 486 -37.73 1.24 17.28
C MET A 486 -39.25 1.08 17.31
N MET A 487 -39.79 -0.14 17.49
CA MET A 487 -41.21 -0.34 17.80
C MET A 487 -41.59 0.35 19.11
N TYR A 488 -40.72 0.27 20.13
CA TYR A 488 -40.93 0.94 21.41
C TYR A 488 -40.94 2.48 21.28
N LEU A 489 -40.01 3.05 20.49
CA LEU A 489 -39.93 4.49 20.24
C LEU A 489 -41.02 5.01 19.29
N HIS A 490 -41.40 4.23 18.27
CA HIS A 490 -42.47 4.56 17.33
C HIS A 490 -43.86 4.50 18.00
N CYS A 491 -44.06 3.59 18.97
CA CYS A 491 -45.30 3.54 19.76
C CYS A 491 -45.41 4.64 20.81
N MET A 492 -44.29 5.06 21.43
CA MET A 492 -44.26 6.18 22.38
C MET A 492 -44.65 7.52 21.73
N HIS A 493 -44.42 7.69 20.43
CA HIS A 493 -44.82 8.89 19.69
C HIS A 493 -46.30 8.89 19.25
N HIS A 494 -47.01 7.77 19.34
CA HIS A 494 -48.38 7.59 18.83
C HIS A 494 -49.42 7.16 19.89
N ASN A 495 -49.15 7.34 21.19
CA ASN A 495 -50.10 7.07 22.30
C ASN A 495 -50.71 5.65 22.30
N PHE A 496 -49.90 4.61 22.11
CA PHE A 496 -50.33 3.22 22.37
C PHE A 496 -49.84 2.73 23.73
N THR A 497 -50.75 2.29 24.60
CA THR A 497 -50.46 1.65 25.89
C THR A 497 -50.32 0.12 25.75
N PHE A 498 -49.34 -0.45 26.46
CA PHE A 498 -49.12 -1.90 26.55
C PHE A 498 -49.35 -2.42 27.97
N THR A 499 -49.85 -3.65 28.06
CA THR A 499 -49.77 -4.51 29.25
C THR A 499 -48.86 -5.69 28.91
N VAL A 500 -47.72 -5.82 29.60
CA VAL A 500 -46.80 -6.95 29.46
C VAL A 500 -47.16 -7.98 30.52
N HIS A 501 -47.57 -9.20 30.11
CA HIS A 501 -47.76 -10.30 31.06
C HIS A 501 -46.45 -11.08 31.21
N PRO A 502 -45.97 -11.42 32.43
CA PRO A 502 -44.58 -11.85 32.63
C PRO A 502 -44.20 -13.26 32.11
N SER A 503 -45.09 -13.96 31.42
CA SER A 503 -44.93 -15.41 31.15
C SER A 503 -45.21 -15.89 29.72
N SER A 504 -45.49 -15.01 28.76
CA SER A 504 -45.78 -15.43 27.37
C SER A 504 -45.08 -14.52 26.35
N GLN A 505 -44.26 -15.10 25.46
CA GLN A 505 -43.63 -14.42 24.32
C GLN A 505 -44.63 -14.08 23.18
N ILE A 506 -45.84 -13.62 23.51
CA ILE A 506 -46.87 -13.22 22.54
C ILE A 506 -47.49 -11.91 23.01
N ILE A 507 -47.40 -10.87 22.17
CA ILE A 507 -48.06 -9.58 22.39
C ILE A 507 -49.42 -9.61 21.68
N PHE A 508 -50.51 -9.35 22.39
CA PHE A 508 -51.83 -9.12 21.79
C PHE A 508 -52.01 -7.63 21.42
N TYR A 509 -52.64 -7.38 20.27
CA TYR A 509 -53.03 -6.06 19.80
C TYR A 509 -54.47 -5.73 20.24
N HIS A 510 -54.69 -4.56 20.83
CA HIS A 510 -56.02 -3.95 20.89
C HIS A 510 -55.99 -2.60 20.18
N LEU A 511 -56.84 -2.45 19.15
CA LEU A 511 -57.19 -1.14 18.60
C LEU A 511 -58.09 -0.42 19.61
N ASN A 512 -57.68 0.76 20.08
CA ASN A 512 -58.62 1.73 20.63
C ASN A 512 -59.31 2.41 19.45
N THR A 513 -60.47 1.91 19.04
CA THR A 513 -61.43 2.72 18.29
C THR A 513 -62.00 3.77 19.24
N MET A 514 -61.40 4.97 19.25
CA MET A 514 -62.10 6.16 19.72
C MET A 514 -63.03 6.63 18.60
N GLY A 515 -64.33 6.60 18.90
CA GLY A 515 -65.38 7.03 17.99
C GLY A 515 -65.28 8.50 17.62
N PHE A 516 -65.61 8.78 16.37
CA PHE A 516 -66.39 9.94 16.00
C PHE A 516 -67.66 9.41 15.32
N THR A 517 -68.79 10.00 15.70
CA THR A 517 -70.17 9.66 15.31
C THR A 517 -70.38 9.45 13.83
#